data_AF-A0AAE0MHZ2-F1
#
_entry.id   AF-A0AAE0MHZ2-F1
#
_cell.length_a   1.000
_cell.length_b   1.000
_cell.length_c   1.000
_cell.angle_alpha   90.00
_cell.angle_beta   90.00
_cell.angle_gamma   90.00
#
_symmetry.space_group_name_H-M   'P 1'
#
loop_
_entity.id
_entity.type
_entity.pdbx_description
1 polymer ?
#
loop_
_entity_poly.entity_id
_entity_poly.type
_entity_poly.pdbx_seq_one_letter_code
_entity_poly.pdbx_strand_id
1 'polypeptide(L)'
;MGSYVSQPGCEAHYHVTLNCTYPNDTSIPDQPVGGIGKINDQKFPTDPDIAGIGVLGAFVVVTLFSVILSIINTLWWWFKNIRRWSIYDSVAREKQNTRFELKLAVFLEVLVLTCSDQQIFTGGAYAITLRYAKGCSITAYHYNVVSNMLLLTCATHVMSITISRNYWEHPYVASLRIIVTALLFIVTGVLLSNQGAGGSTGIPTGVPSSDVKYSPILLPAACFQGGDAQFGSAVQGSFGSGSARSFFDSKIPGWNQYLLMVLFYALAIFVSFGRVIRRGAQENDGLRRKFVNALKNKLSLLFRARGLFYVIFGLYLWGGVGIAVWTVVTSVLYIVGLRLWIATSGWVESPNAENEWTSFGQLVPILLISLTIFTFLHILSEHLTIRRLRKKQTQALHDQQEAFDSSQGPPNKPAPSPDNTTPSSDQKPAITYTTDLGPSSISIPGLEKASAMRVNVTEREVPNSPAETDGITIAPAEHNHTHGTNNSPASPRPPTYTSNTSTSNSSSSKSPARMEVKRAGTSSTLATPTDFPTAATTVVGDFASGSTGQTPLLPTQTPIPTGEWLPPVVADTTGQSGFPFPISGPGHV
;
A
#
# COMPACT_ATOMS: atom_id res chain seq x y z
N MET A 1 -16.28 -15.39 13.59
CA MET A 1 -14.88 -15.86 13.59
C MET A 1 -13.97 -14.64 13.56
N GLY A 2 -12.99 -14.61 14.46
CA GLY A 2 -12.07 -13.49 14.67
C GLY A 2 -12.23 -12.90 16.06
N SER A 3 -11.95 -13.69 17.10
CA SER A 3 -11.91 -13.22 18.48
C SER A 3 -11.00 -11.99 18.58
N TYR A 4 -11.53 -10.90 19.13
CA TYR A 4 -10.71 -9.83 19.67
C TYR A 4 -9.75 -10.46 20.68
N VAL A 5 -8.49 -10.03 20.66
CA VAL A 5 -7.49 -10.57 21.57
C VAL A 5 -7.56 -9.72 22.84
N SER A 6 -8.67 -9.88 23.55
CA SER A 6 -8.86 -9.27 24.86
C SER A 6 -8.06 -10.04 25.90
N GLN A 7 -7.74 -9.39 27.01
CA GLN A 7 -7.09 -10.07 28.13
C GLN A 7 -7.84 -11.35 28.58
N PRO A 8 -9.17 -11.34 28.80
CA PRO A 8 -9.89 -12.57 29.13
C PRO A 8 -9.79 -13.64 28.03
N GLY A 9 -9.75 -13.23 26.76
CA GLY A 9 -9.57 -14.14 25.63
C GLY A 9 -8.19 -14.81 25.64
N CYS A 10 -7.14 -14.06 25.96
CA CYS A 10 -5.78 -14.58 26.09
C CYS A 10 -5.65 -15.57 27.25
N GLU A 11 -6.19 -15.22 28.41
CA GLU A 11 -6.16 -16.06 29.59
C GLU A 11 -6.97 -17.34 29.40
N ALA A 12 -8.15 -17.23 28.78
CA ALA A 12 -9.02 -18.38 28.54
C ALA A 12 -8.50 -19.33 27.45
N HIS A 13 -7.96 -18.79 26.34
CA HIS A 13 -7.59 -19.60 25.18
C HIS A 13 -6.14 -20.09 25.20
N TYR A 14 -5.21 -19.27 25.69
CA TYR A 14 -3.77 -19.58 25.67
C TYR A 14 -3.20 -19.86 27.06
N HIS A 15 -4.01 -19.76 28.12
CA HIS A 15 -3.56 -19.93 29.51
C HIS A 15 -2.39 -19.00 29.90
N VAL A 16 -2.31 -17.82 29.25
CA VAL A 16 -1.28 -16.81 29.52
C VAL A 16 -1.87 -15.73 30.42
N THR A 17 -1.38 -15.63 31.66
CA THR A 17 -1.70 -14.50 32.54
C THR A 17 -0.98 -13.24 32.07
N LEU A 18 -1.74 -12.21 31.69
CA LEU A 18 -1.21 -10.92 31.29
C LEU A 18 -1.16 -9.99 32.50
N ASN A 19 0.02 -9.45 32.80
CA ASN A 19 0.14 -8.42 33.82
C ASN A 19 -0.06 -7.05 33.16
N CYS A 20 -1.29 -6.54 33.24
CA CYS A 20 -1.68 -5.23 32.71
C CYS A 20 -1.55 -4.10 33.75
N THR A 21 -0.87 -4.35 34.87
CA THR A 21 -0.67 -3.34 35.92
C THR A 21 0.30 -2.27 35.43
N TYR A 22 -0.17 -1.03 35.38
CA TYR A 22 0.65 0.16 35.16
C TYR A 22 0.71 0.96 36.46
N PRO A 23 1.90 1.43 36.90
CA PRO A 23 2.00 2.30 38.07
C PRO A 23 1.29 3.61 37.73
N ASN A 24 0.06 3.76 38.22
CA ASN A 24 -0.74 4.95 37.96
C ASN A 24 -0.23 6.16 38.77
N ASP A 25 0.73 5.93 39.68
CA ASP A 25 1.23 6.93 40.59
C ASP A 25 2.52 7.58 40.06
N THR A 26 2.34 8.56 39.18
CA THR A 26 3.43 9.44 38.73
C THR A 26 3.90 10.40 39.83
N SER A 27 3.31 10.36 41.03
CA SER A 27 3.65 11.30 42.10
C SER A 27 4.96 10.97 42.84
N ILE A 28 5.56 9.80 42.56
CA ILE A 28 6.85 9.40 43.15
C ILE A 28 7.91 9.29 42.04
N PRO A 29 8.61 10.39 41.70
CA PRO A 29 9.57 10.42 40.59
C PRO A 29 10.79 9.49 40.76
N ASP A 30 11.04 8.98 41.97
CA ASP A 30 12.31 8.32 42.31
C ASP A 30 12.17 6.88 42.80
N GLN A 31 10.97 6.30 42.86
CA GLN A 31 10.89 4.87 43.15
C GLN A 31 11.23 4.05 41.90
N PRO A 32 12.20 3.12 41.98
CA PRO A 32 12.45 2.18 40.90
C PRO A 32 11.19 1.36 40.74
N VAL A 33 10.43 1.65 39.68
CA VAL A 33 9.26 0.86 39.33
C VAL A 33 9.77 -0.58 39.13
N GLY A 34 9.39 -1.48 40.03
CA GLY A 34 9.87 -2.87 40.09
C GLY A 34 9.45 -3.76 38.91
N GLY A 35 9.07 -3.16 37.78
CA GLY A 35 8.65 -3.79 36.55
C GLY A 35 7.37 -3.21 35.97
N ILE A 36 7.27 -3.18 34.65
CA ILE A 36 6.01 -2.96 33.94
C ILE A 36 5.49 -4.34 33.52
N GLY A 37 4.36 -4.77 34.07
CA GLY A 37 3.83 -6.09 33.77
C GLY A 37 4.74 -7.23 34.27
N LYS A 38 5.14 -8.15 33.38
CA LYS A 38 6.10 -9.24 33.67
C LYS A 38 7.55 -8.85 33.37
N ILE A 39 7.79 -7.61 32.95
CA ILE A 39 9.11 -7.12 32.58
C ILE A 39 9.79 -6.65 33.87
N ASN A 40 10.37 -7.59 34.60
CA ASN A 40 10.97 -7.33 35.92
C ASN A 40 12.42 -6.80 35.84
N ASP A 41 13.07 -6.91 34.68
CA ASP A 41 14.51 -6.67 34.55
C ASP A 41 14.90 -5.55 33.56
N GLN A 42 14.03 -4.57 33.33
CA GLN A 42 14.25 -3.49 32.35
C GLN A 42 14.47 -3.95 30.88
N LYS A 43 14.36 -5.25 30.58
CA LYS A 43 14.55 -5.80 29.23
C LYS A 43 13.23 -5.86 28.48
N PHE A 44 12.96 -4.84 27.66
CA PHE A 44 11.86 -4.86 26.71
C PHE A 44 12.09 -5.96 25.66
N PRO A 45 11.11 -6.84 25.40
CA PRO A 45 11.22 -7.84 24.36
C PRO A 45 11.18 -7.17 22.98
N THR A 46 12.34 -7.04 22.35
CA THR A 46 12.47 -6.57 20.96
C THR A 46 11.92 -7.62 20.01
N ASP A 47 11.22 -7.18 18.96
CA ASP A 47 10.77 -8.07 17.87
C ASP A 47 11.30 -7.54 16.54
N PRO A 48 12.54 -7.94 16.15
CA PRO A 48 13.18 -7.47 14.93
C PRO A 48 12.42 -7.88 13.67
N ASP A 49 11.53 -8.88 13.74
CA ASP A 49 10.72 -9.28 12.60
C ASP A 49 9.51 -8.35 12.39
N ILE A 50 9.15 -7.54 13.40
CA ILE A 50 8.03 -6.59 13.32
C ILE A 50 8.52 -5.15 13.20
N ALA A 51 9.38 -4.71 14.12
CA ALA A 51 9.88 -3.34 14.20
C ALA A 51 11.33 -3.19 13.69
N GLY A 52 11.85 -4.24 13.05
CA GLY A 52 13.18 -4.24 12.46
C GLY A 52 13.38 -3.19 11.38
N ILE A 53 14.56 -2.57 11.38
CA ILE A 53 14.90 -1.53 10.40
C ILE A 53 14.84 -2.03 8.96
N GLY A 54 15.15 -3.30 8.70
CA GLY A 54 15.06 -3.91 7.37
C GLY A 54 13.62 -4.00 6.86
N VAL A 55 12.69 -4.48 7.71
CA VAL A 55 11.26 -4.55 7.39
C VAL A 55 10.71 -3.15 7.11
N LEU A 56 10.97 -2.21 8.01
CA LEU A 56 10.46 -0.84 7.91
C LEU A 56 11.06 -0.10 6.72
N GLY A 57 12.37 -0.21 6.52
CA GLY A 57 13.06 0.33 5.36
C GLY A 57 12.47 -0.20 4.06
N ALA A 58 12.19 -1.50 3.99
CA ALA A 58 11.58 -2.11 2.81
C ALA A 58 10.19 -1.52 2.50
N PHE A 59 9.30 -1.44 3.50
CA PHE A 59 7.97 -0.84 3.32
C PHE A 59 8.05 0.63 2.90
N VAL A 60 8.91 1.41 3.57
CA VAL A 60 9.06 2.84 3.29
C VAL A 60 9.62 3.06 1.89
N VAL A 61 10.69 2.37 1.49
CA VAL A 61 11.32 2.52 0.17
C VAL A 61 10.34 2.19 -0.95
N VAL A 62 9.63 1.05 -0.86
CA VAL A 62 8.65 0.66 -1.89
C VAL A 62 7.50 1.67 -1.98
N THR A 63 7.03 2.16 -0.82
CA THR A 63 5.94 3.14 -0.77
C THR A 63 6.38 4.49 -1.34
N LEU A 64 7.54 4.99 -0.94
CA LEU A 64 8.09 6.25 -1.45
C LEU A 64 8.36 6.19 -2.95
N PHE A 65 8.90 5.06 -3.43
CA PHE A 65 9.07 4.83 -4.85
C PHE A 65 7.72 4.92 -5.58
N SER A 66 6.69 4.24 -5.07
CA SER A 66 5.33 4.32 -5.62
C SER A 66 4.78 5.76 -5.60
N VAL A 67 5.00 6.53 -4.52
CA VAL A 67 4.62 7.94 -4.43
C VAL A 67 5.30 8.77 -5.52
N ILE A 68 6.61 8.62 -5.71
CA ILE A 68 7.38 9.38 -6.70
C ILE A 68 6.86 9.09 -8.11
N LEU A 69 6.70 7.81 -8.48
CA LEU A 69 6.15 7.43 -9.79
C LEU A 69 4.74 8.00 -9.97
N SER A 70 3.97 8.04 -8.89
CA SER A 70 2.60 8.54 -8.89
C SER A 70 2.51 10.04 -9.14
N ILE A 71 3.38 10.81 -8.48
CA ILE A 71 3.52 12.25 -8.68
C ILE A 71 3.99 12.55 -10.10
N ILE A 72 5.03 11.86 -10.59
CA ILE A 72 5.55 12.04 -11.97
C ILE A 72 4.45 11.79 -12.99
N ASN A 73 3.70 10.70 -12.88
CA ASN A 73 2.63 10.38 -13.82
C ASN A 73 1.46 11.38 -13.75
N THR A 74 1.12 11.87 -12.56
CA THR A 74 0.06 12.87 -12.37
C THR A 74 0.46 14.24 -12.91
N LEU A 75 1.68 14.70 -12.60
CA LEU A 75 2.26 15.92 -13.17
C LEU A 75 2.32 15.84 -14.70
N TRP A 76 2.81 14.73 -15.24
CA TRP A 76 2.88 14.51 -16.68
C TRP A 76 1.50 14.62 -17.34
N TRP A 77 0.50 13.95 -16.75
CA TRP A 77 -0.88 14.02 -17.23
C TRP A 77 -1.43 15.45 -17.16
N TRP A 78 -1.17 16.16 -16.06
CA TRP A 78 -1.61 17.54 -15.84
C TRP A 78 -1.01 18.51 -16.87
N PHE A 79 0.32 18.51 -17.01
CA PHE A 79 1.03 19.35 -17.98
C PHE A 79 0.52 19.12 -19.41
N LYS A 80 0.34 17.85 -19.80
CA LYS A 80 -0.18 17.52 -21.12
C LYS A 80 -1.60 18.03 -21.32
N ASN A 81 -2.48 17.82 -20.34
CA ASN A 81 -3.88 18.16 -20.47
C ASN A 81 -4.12 19.68 -20.45
N ILE A 82 -3.37 20.42 -19.63
CA ILE A 82 -3.40 21.90 -19.62
C ILE A 82 -2.82 22.48 -20.90
N ARG A 83 -1.65 22.00 -21.34
CA ARG A 83 -1.02 22.53 -22.56
C ARG A 83 -1.88 22.29 -23.80
N ARG A 84 -2.59 21.15 -23.86
CA ARG A 84 -3.54 20.83 -24.93
C ARG A 84 -4.76 21.76 -24.94
N TRP A 85 -5.13 22.34 -23.80
CA TRP A 85 -6.17 23.37 -23.76
C TRP A 85 -5.68 24.70 -24.35
N SER A 86 -4.40 25.02 -24.15
CA SER A 86 -3.78 26.26 -24.65
C SER A 86 -3.45 26.25 -26.14
N ILE A 87 -3.28 25.08 -26.77
CA ILE A 87 -2.82 24.97 -28.18
C ILE A 87 -3.77 24.03 -28.93
N TYR A 88 -4.90 24.57 -29.39
CA TYR A 88 -5.91 23.80 -30.12
C TYR A 88 -5.52 23.53 -31.61
N ASP A 89 -4.38 24.03 -32.09
CA ASP A 89 -4.11 24.12 -33.54
C ASP A 89 -2.88 23.33 -34.06
N SER A 90 -2.08 22.66 -33.22
CA SER A 90 -0.84 21.97 -33.65
C SER A 90 -0.97 20.44 -33.88
N VAL A 91 -2.14 20.00 -34.35
CA VAL A 91 -2.60 18.60 -34.42
C VAL A 91 -1.73 17.66 -35.27
N ALA A 92 -0.85 18.16 -36.13
CA ALA A 92 -0.05 17.33 -37.04
C ALA A 92 1.30 16.82 -36.46
N ARG A 93 1.99 17.57 -35.57
CA ARG A 93 3.29 17.14 -34.99
C ARG A 93 3.17 16.21 -33.78
N GLU A 94 1.96 15.98 -33.26
CA GLU A 94 1.74 15.28 -31.98
C GLU A 94 1.74 13.73 -32.07
N LYS A 95 1.62 13.14 -33.28
CA LYS A 95 1.49 11.67 -33.46
C LYS A 95 2.75 10.86 -33.13
N GLN A 96 3.95 11.45 -33.20
CA GLN A 96 5.20 10.71 -32.93
C GLN A 96 5.59 10.73 -31.45
N ASN A 97 5.49 11.87 -30.76
CA ASN A 97 5.74 11.96 -29.31
C ASN A 97 4.74 11.11 -28.51
N THR A 98 3.46 11.07 -28.94
CA THR A 98 2.43 10.26 -28.27
C THR A 98 2.74 8.76 -28.20
N ARG A 99 3.49 8.20 -29.17
CA ARG A 99 3.88 6.79 -29.14
C ARG A 99 4.92 6.46 -28.08
N PHE A 100 5.85 7.38 -27.80
CA PHE A 100 6.84 7.19 -26.74
C PHE A 100 6.20 7.38 -25.36
N GLU A 101 5.35 8.39 -25.23
CA GLU A 101 4.64 8.70 -23.99
C GLU A 101 3.72 7.57 -23.53
N LEU A 102 2.99 6.93 -24.46
CA LEU A 102 2.13 5.80 -24.15
C LEU A 102 2.96 4.65 -23.53
N LYS A 103 4.19 4.44 -24.02
CA LYS A 103 5.08 3.38 -23.53
C LYS A 103 5.57 3.64 -22.11
N LEU A 104 5.95 4.89 -21.79
CA LEU A 104 6.42 5.23 -20.44
C LEU A 104 5.28 5.15 -19.41
N ALA A 105 4.08 5.64 -19.74
CA ALA A 105 2.95 5.58 -18.83
C ALA A 105 2.54 4.14 -18.51
N VAL A 106 2.49 3.26 -19.52
CA VAL A 106 2.23 1.82 -19.33
C VAL A 106 3.31 1.18 -18.46
N PHE A 107 4.57 1.55 -18.68
CA PHE A 107 5.68 1.05 -17.88
C PHE A 107 5.61 1.48 -16.39
N LEU A 108 5.35 2.76 -16.13
CA LEU A 108 5.16 3.28 -14.77
C LEU A 108 3.96 2.63 -14.08
N GLU A 109 2.89 2.38 -14.83
CA GLU A 109 1.69 1.68 -14.35
C GLU A 109 2.02 0.24 -13.92
N VAL A 110 2.75 -0.53 -14.74
CA VAL A 110 3.17 -1.89 -14.37
C VAL A 110 4.02 -1.87 -13.10
N LEU A 111 4.92 -0.90 -12.94
CA LEU A 111 5.77 -0.80 -11.75
C LEU A 111 5.00 -0.52 -10.47
N VAL A 112 4.12 0.48 -10.51
CA VAL A 112 3.29 0.82 -9.35
C VAL A 112 2.38 -0.37 -8.99
N LEU A 113 1.87 -1.10 -9.98
CA LEU A 113 1.09 -2.32 -9.74
C LEU A 113 1.93 -3.43 -9.08
N THR A 114 3.18 -3.65 -9.51
CA THR A 114 4.06 -4.64 -8.89
C THR A 114 4.41 -4.26 -7.45
N CYS A 115 4.74 -2.98 -7.17
CA CYS A 115 4.99 -2.50 -5.81
C CYS A 115 3.77 -2.69 -4.92
N SER A 116 2.59 -2.41 -5.46
CA SER A 116 1.29 -2.65 -4.82
C SER A 116 1.13 -4.14 -4.46
N ASP A 117 1.29 -5.06 -5.41
CA ASP A 117 1.10 -6.49 -5.16
C ASP A 117 2.00 -7.03 -4.04
N GLN A 118 3.26 -6.59 -3.99
CA GLN A 118 4.16 -7.00 -2.93
C GLN A 118 3.70 -6.53 -1.56
N GLN A 119 3.26 -5.27 -1.46
CA GLN A 119 2.75 -4.75 -0.19
C GLN A 119 1.45 -5.44 0.24
N ILE A 120 0.60 -5.90 -0.70
CA ILE A 120 -0.58 -6.71 -0.34
C ILE A 120 -0.15 -7.95 0.41
N PHE A 121 0.81 -8.71 -0.15
CA PHE A 121 1.23 -9.99 0.44
C PHE A 121 2.01 -9.79 1.74
N THR A 122 2.94 -8.84 1.79
CA THR A 122 3.71 -8.57 3.01
C THR A 122 2.83 -7.96 4.10
N GLY A 123 2.04 -6.94 3.78
CA GLY A 123 1.09 -6.33 4.72
C GLY A 123 0.04 -7.33 5.19
N GLY A 124 -0.51 -8.15 4.29
CA GLY A 124 -1.42 -9.24 4.63
C GLY A 124 -0.81 -10.26 5.59
N ALA A 125 0.45 -10.67 5.35
CA ALA A 125 1.17 -11.56 6.25
C ALA A 125 1.32 -10.94 7.65
N TYR A 126 1.72 -9.67 7.76
CA TYR A 126 1.79 -8.98 9.05
C TYR A 126 0.43 -8.90 9.76
N ALA A 127 -0.63 -8.57 9.02
CA ALA A 127 -1.97 -8.49 9.57
C ALA A 127 -2.46 -9.85 10.12
N ILE A 128 -2.16 -10.94 9.42
CA ILE A 128 -2.47 -12.31 9.85
C ILE A 128 -1.62 -12.70 11.06
N THR A 129 -0.30 -12.49 11.02
CA THR A 129 0.63 -12.81 12.11
C THR A 129 0.25 -12.07 13.40
N LEU A 130 -0.03 -10.77 13.28
CA LEU A 130 -0.42 -9.95 14.42
C LEU A 130 -1.73 -10.44 15.04
N ARG A 131 -2.70 -10.91 14.22
CA ARG A 131 -3.98 -11.39 14.73
C ARG A 131 -3.93 -12.80 15.29
N TYR A 132 -3.24 -13.72 14.64
CA TYR A 132 -3.34 -15.15 14.94
C TYR A 132 -2.11 -15.73 15.65
N ALA A 133 -0.92 -15.19 15.39
CA ALA A 133 0.32 -15.75 15.95
C ALA A 133 0.82 -14.98 17.17
N LYS A 134 0.72 -13.65 17.17
CA LYS A 134 1.33 -12.77 18.19
C LYS A 134 0.32 -11.97 19.01
N GLY A 135 -0.99 -12.21 18.83
CA GLY A 135 -2.04 -11.34 19.39
C GLY A 135 -1.94 -11.08 20.90
N CYS A 136 -1.59 -12.10 21.70
CA CYS A 136 -1.51 -11.97 23.17
C CYS A 136 -0.17 -11.44 23.68
N SER A 137 0.91 -11.61 22.92
CA SER A 137 2.27 -11.26 23.34
C SER A 137 2.80 -9.97 22.71
N ILE A 138 2.12 -9.45 21.67
CA ILE A 138 2.55 -8.24 20.98
C ILE A 138 2.36 -7.02 21.89
N THR A 139 3.38 -6.18 21.99
CA THR A 139 3.29 -4.93 22.76
C THR A 139 2.51 -3.86 21.99
N ALA A 140 1.95 -2.88 22.68
CA ALA A 140 1.26 -1.76 22.06
C ALA A 140 2.17 -0.97 21.09
N TYR A 141 3.47 -0.88 21.38
CA TYR A 141 4.49 -0.32 20.47
C TYR A 141 4.51 -1.06 19.12
N HIS A 142 4.73 -2.37 19.14
CA HIS A 142 4.78 -3.18 17.91
C HIS A 142 3.44 -3.15 17.16
N TYR A 143 2.32 -3.15 17.91
CA TYR A 143 0.99 -3.03 17.34
C TYR A 143 0.79 -1.71 16.57
N ASN A 144 1.23 -0.58 17.15
CA ASN A 144 1.16 0.73 16.52
C ASN A 144 2.06 0.84 15.29
N VAL A 145 3.26 0.26 15.33
CA VAL A 145 4.17 0.19 14.18
C VAL A 145 3.51 -0.57 13.02
N VAL A 146 3.01 -1.79 13.27
CA VAL A 146 2.34 -2.60 12.23
C VAL A 146 1.10 -1.90 11.68
N SER A 147 0.28 -1.30 12.55
CA SER A 147 -0.94 -0.59 12.11
C SER A 147 -0.61 0.55 11.13
N ASN A 148 0.47 1.31 11.39
CA ASN A 148 0.93 2.34 10.48
C ASN A 148 1.57 1.78 9.20
N MET A 149 2.28 0.65 9.28
CA MET A 149 2.75 -0.05 8.06
C MET A 149 1.59 -0.49 7.16
N LEU A 150 0.48 -0.97 7.75
CA LEU A 150 -0.71 -1.32 7.00
C LEU A 150 -1.40 -0.10 6.37
N LEU A 151 -1.33 1.07 7.01
CA LEU A 151 -1.74 2.34 6.40
C LEU A 151 -0.89 2.69 5.17
N LEU A 152 0.44 2.49 5.24
CA LEU A 152 1.33 2.65 4.08
C LEU A 152 0.92 1.72 2.93
N THR A 153 0.62 0.46 3.25
CA THR A 153 0.12 -0.52 2.28
C THR A 153 -1.19 -0.07 1.63
N CYS A 154 -2.17 0.35 2.41
CA CYS A 154 -3.42 0.92 1.92
C CYS A 154 -3.19 2.12 0.99
N ALA A 155 -2.29 3.04 1.35
CA ALA A 155 -1.94 4.20 0.54
C ALA A 155 -1.32 3.79 -0.81
N THR A 156 -0.43 2.80 -0.83
CA THR A 156 0.15 2.24 -2.07
C THR A 156 -0.92 1.67 -2.99
N HIS A 157 -1.91 0.95 -2.46
CA HIS A 157 -3.00 0.43 -3.27
C HIS A 157 -3.88 1.53 -3.85
N VAL A 158 -4.21 2.55 -3.05
CA VAL A 158 -4.96 3.73 -3.52
C VAL A 158 -4.23 4.41 -4.67
N MET A 159 -2.91 4.61 -4.56
CA MET A 159 -2.12 5.16 -5.67
C MET A 159 -2.18 4.27 -6.92
N SER A 160 -2.04 2.95 -6.75
CA SER A 160 -2.02 2.00 -7.86
C SER A 160 -3.31 2.00 -8.68
N ILE A 161 -4.48 1.97 -8.03
CA ILE A 161 -5.77 2.00 -8.72
C ILE A 161 -6.09 3.38 -9.31
N THR A 162 -5.66 4.46 -8.64
CA THR A 162 -5.91 5.83 -9.10
C THR A 162 -5.25 6.10 -10.45
N ILE A 163 -4.01 5.63 -10.57
CA ILE A 163 -3.12 5.91 -11.70
C ILE A 163 -3.27 4.92 -12.83
N SER A 164 -3.55 3.65 -12.52
CA SER A 164 -3.67 2.60 -13.52
C SER A 164 -4.82 2.89 -14.48
N ARG A 165 -4.51 3.06 -15.77
CA ARG A 165 -5.51 3.27 -16.83
C ARG A 165 -6.03 1.95 -17.36
N ASN A 166 -5.21 0.91 -17.32
CA ASN A 166 -5.45 -0.43 -17.83
C ASN A 166 -5.68 -1.44 -16.70
N TYR A 167 -6.12 -1.00 -15.52
CA TYR A 167 -6.31 -1.89 -14.37
C TYR A 167 -7.14 -3.14 -14.69
N TRP A 168 -8.14 -2.99 -15.57
CA TRP A 168 -9.08 -4.03 -15.98
C TRP A 168 -8.71 -4.73 -17.31
N GLU A 169 -7.46 -4.62 -17.78
CA GLU A 169 -7.00 -5.35 -18.97
C GLU A 169 -7.15 -6.87 -18.79
N HIS A 170 -6.89 -7.35 -17.57
CA HIS A 170 -7.15 -8.73 -17.14
C HIS A 170 -8.18 -8.72 -16.00
N PRO A 171 -9.49 -8.83 -16.29
CA PRO A 171 -10.54 -8.58 -15.31
C PRO A 171 -10.49 -9.53 -14.11
N TYR A 172 -10.12 -10.79 -14.30
CA TYR A 172 -9.99 -11.76 -13.19
C TYR A 172 -8.89 -11.37 -12.20
N VAL A 173 -7.72 -10.97 -12.71
CA VAL A 173 -6.58 -10.53 -11.87
C VAL A 173 -6.93 -9.21 -11.17
N ALA A 174 -7.58 -8.29 -11.88
CA ALA A 174 -8.05 -7.03 -11.32
C ALA A 174 -9.07 -7.23 -10.20
N SER A 175 -10.05 -8.12 -10.40
CA SER A 175 -11.05 -8.47 -9.39
C SER A 175 -10.42 -9.13 -8.17
N LEU A 176 -9.49 -10.07 -8.36
CA LEU A 176 -8.76 -10.70 -7.27
C LEU A 176 -8.00 -9.64 -6.44
N ARG A 177 -7.28 -8.73 -7.11
CA ARG A 177 -6.54 -7.65 -6.44
C ARG A 177 -7.47 -6.75 -5.63
N ILE A 178 -8.62 -6.36 -6.18
CA ILE A 178 -9.62 -5.55 -5.47
C ILE A 178 -10.15 -6.28 -4.24
N ILE A 179 -10.47 -7.57 -4.36
CA ILE A 179 -11.00 -8.38 -3.24
C ILE A 179 -9.96 -8.48 -2.13
N VAL A 180 -8.72 -8.87 -2.45
CA VAL A 180 -7.65 -9.03 -1.44
C VAL A 180 -7.31 -7.68 -0.80
N THR A 181 -7.25 -6.61 -1.59
CA THR A 181 -7.04 -5.25 -1.07
C THR A 181 -8.18 -4.81 -0.15
N ALA A 182 -9.43 -5.08 -0.53
CA ALA A 182 -10.60 -4.75 0.30
C ALA A 182 -10.58 -5.51 1.63
N LEU A 183 -10.20 -6.80 1.61
CA LEU A 183 -9.99 -7.58 2.84
C LEU A 183 -8.89 -6.95 3.71
N LEU A 184 -7.80 -6.49 3.09
CA LEU A 184 -6.73 -5.80 3.80
C LEU A 184 -7.22 -4.50 4.44
N PHE A 185 -7.98 -3.67 3.72
CA PHE A 185 -8.63 -2.48 4.30
C PHE A 185 -9.51 -2.82 5.50
N ILE A 186 -10.34 -3.87 5.41
CA ILE A 186 -11.18 -4.31 6.52
C ILE A 186 -10.33 -4.70 7.72
N VAL A 187 -9.27 -5.49 7.52
CA VAL A 187 -8.39 -5.91 8.62
C VAL A 187 -7.67 -4.70 9.24
N THR A 188 -7.13 -3.80 8.42
CA THR A 188 -6.52 -2.53 8.90
C THR A 188 -7.52 -1.70 9.71
N GLY A 189 -8.76 -1.59 9.23
CA GLY A 189 -9.83 -0.90 9.94
C GLY A 189 -10.17 -1.55 11.28
N VAL A 190 -10.24 -2.88 11.34
CA VAL A 190 -10.44 -3.58 12.60
C VAL A 190 -9.27 -3.31 13.56
N LEU A 191 -8.02 -3.37 13.07
CA LEU A 191 -6.84 -3.11 13.91
C LEU A 191 -6.80 -1.68 14.45
N LEU A 192 -7.12 -0.68 13.63
CA LEU A 192 -7.21 0.71 14.08
C LEU A 192 -8.40 0.95 15.02
N SER A 193 -9.56 0.34 14.76
CA SER A 193 -10.73 0.48 15.64
C SER A 193 -10.46 -0.07 17.04
N ASN A 194 -9.63 -1.11 17.14
CA ASN A 194 -9.21 -1.68 18.42
C ASN A 194 -8.31 -0.73 19.23
N GLN A 195 -7.68 0.27 18.61
CA GLN A 195 -6.89 1.26 19.35
C GLN A 195 -7.77 2.21 20.16
N GLY A 196 -8.97 2.51 19.66
CA GLY A 196 -9.94 3.37 20.36
C GLY A 196 -10.78 2.67 21.43
N ALA A 197 -10.51 1.39 21.70
CA ALA A 197 -11.50 0.51 22.32
C ALA A 197 -11.60 0.51 23.84
N GLY A 198 -10.56 0.89 24.55
CA GLY A 198 -10.54 0.82 26.01
C GLY A 198 -10.97 2.12 26.68
N GLY A 199 -12.18 2.19 27.26
CA GLY A 199 -12.57 3.14 28.33
C GLY A 199 -11.86 4.51 28.37
N SER A 200 -11.43 4.96 29.55
CA SER A 200 -10.58 6.16 29.71
C SER A 200 -9.13 5.95 29.28
N THR A 201 -8.73 4.72 28.94
CA THR A 201 -7.34 4.30 28.70
C THR A 201 -7.23 3.43 27.43
N GLY A 202 -7.52 4.00 26.26
CA GLY A 202 -7.36 3.31 24.97
C GLY A 202 -5.91 2.90 24.73
N ILE A 203 -5.61 2.20 23.61
CA ILE A 203 -4.21 1.92 23.25
C ILE A 203 -3.48 3.26 23.22
N PRO A 204 -2.36 3.42 23.95
CA PRO A 204 -1.59 4.64 23.91
C PRO A 204 -0.99 4.79 22.52
N THR A 205 -1.57 5.69 21.74
CA THR A 205 -1.14 5.98 20.37
C THR A 205 -0.28 7.24 20.30
N GLY A 206 -0.13 8.02 21.36
CA GLY A 206 0.79 9.15 21.38
C GLY A 206 2.25 8.69 21.38
N VAL A 207 3.12 9.35 20.62
CA VAL A 207 4.58 9.21 20.82
C VAL A 207 4.90 9.85 22.17
N PRO A 208 5.43 9.11 23.15
CA PRO A 208 5.75 9.69 24.44
C PRO A 208 6.87 10.72 24.30
N SER A 209 6.89 11.70 25.20
CA SER A 209 7.95 12.70 25.22
C SER A 209 9.29 12.06 25.65
N SER A 210 10.40 12.63 25.20
CA SER A 210 11.76 12.06 25.41
C SER A 210 12.21 12.02 26.88
N ASP A 211 11.59 12.83 27.74
CA ASP A 211 11.79 12.85 29.19
C ASP A 211 11.04 11.71 29.91
N VAL A 212 9.98 11.17 29.29
CA VAL A 212 9.16 10.12 29.87
C VAL A 212 9.76 8.76 29.54
N LYS A 213 10.36 8.12 30.54
CA LYS A 213 10.90 6.75 30.43
C LYS A 213 9.81 5.68 30.48
N TYR A 214 8.76 5.88 31.27
CA TYR A 214 7.71 4.88 31.49
C TYR A 214 6.48 5.23 30.65
N SER A 215 6.06 4.31 29.79
CA SER A 215 4.86 4.51 28.97
C SER A 215 4.05 3.23 28.90
N PRO A 216 2.71 3.31 28.94
CA PRO A 216 1.83 2.16 28.74
C PRO A 216 2.00 1.53 27.35
N ILE A 217 2.69 2.18 26.41
CA ILE A 217 2.99 1.61 25.08
C ILE A 217 3.87 0.35 25.13
N LEU A 218 4.55 0.12 26.25
CA LEU A 218 5.39 -1.07 26.48
C LEU A 218 4.57 -2.29 26.92
N LEU A 219 3.33 -2.10 27.38
CA LEU A 219 2.45 -3.19 27.80
C LEU A 219 1.94 -4.00 26.59
N PRO A 220 1.56 -5.28 26.80
CA PRO A 220 0.87 -6.07 25.78
C PRO A 220 -0.37 -5.34 25.24
N ALA A 221 -0.56 -5.32 23.92
CA ALA A 221 -1.68 -4.65 23.27
C ALA A 221 -3.04 -5.21 23.76
N ALA A 222 -3.09 -6.49 24.10
CA ALA A 222 -4.27 -7.17 24.66
C ALA A 222 -4.79 -6.53 25.96
N CYS A 223 -3.94 -5.82 26.71
CA CYS A 223 -4.34 -5.08 27.91
C CYS A 223 -5.29 -3.90 27.63
N PHE A 224 -5.30 -3.40 26.39
CA PHE A 224 -6.10 -2.24 25.97
C PHE A 224 -7.27 -2.61 25.06
N GLN A 225 -7.34 -3.87 24.60
CA GLN A 225 -8.39 -4.33 23.69
C GLN A 225 -9.63 -4.76 24.47
N GLY A 226 -10.74 -4.05 24.26
CA GLY A 226 -12.05 -4.44 24.76
C GLY A 226 -12.60 -5.67 24.03
N GLY A 227 -13.34 -6.54 24.74
CA GLY A 227 -13.88 -7.79 24.18
C GLY A 227 -15.05 -7.64 23.21
N ASP A 228 -15.75 -6.50 23.22
CA ASP A 228 -16.94 -6.27 22.40
C ASP A 228 -16.60 -5.59 21.07
N ALA A 229 -17.30 -5.99 20.01
CA ALA A 229 -16.97 -5.64 18.63
C ALA A 229 -17.05 -4.14 18.32
N GLN A 230 -15.89 -3.48 18.32
CA GLN A 230 -15.77 -2.04 18.23
C GLN A 230 -15.78 -1.46 16.82
N PHE A 231 -15.48 -2.28 15.82
CA PHE A 231 -15.40 -1.79 14.44
C PHE A 231 -16.73 -1.19 13.98
N GLY A 232 -17.84 -1.87 14.26
CA GLY A 232 -19.18 -1.38 13.91
C GLY A 232 -19.51 -0.06 14.60
N SER A 233 -19.23 0.05 15.91
CA SER A 233 -19.45 1.28 16.68
C SER A 233 -18.54 2.42 16.26
N ALA A 234 -17.27 2.15 15.93
CA ALA A 234 -16.33 3.15 15.44
C ALA A 234 -16.77 3.69 14.07
N VAL A 235 -17.14 2.80 13.14
CA VAL A 235 -17.68 3.17 11.83
C VAL A 235 -19.00 3.94 11.99
N GLN A 236 -19.94 3.44 12.79
CA GLN A 236 -21.22 4.10 13.05
C GLN A 236 -21.02 5.46 13.73
N GLY A 237 -20.06 5.61 14.64
CA GLY A 237 -19.73 6.89 15.25
C GLY A 237 -19.21 7.91 14.24
N SER A 238 -18.34 7.48 13.31
CA SER A 238 -17.84 8.33 12.24
C SER A 238 -18.93 8.76 11.26
N PHE A 239 -19.82 7.85 10.83
CA PHE A 239 -20.87 8.17 9.85
C PHE A 239 -22.18 8.71 10.45
N GLY A 240 -22.49 8.41 11.71
CA GLY A 240 -23.76 8.77 12.36
C GLY A 240 -23.84 10.21 12.84
N SER A 241 -22.71 10.91 12.90
CA SER A 241 -22.63 12.25 13.49
C SER A 241 -23.13 13.40 12.60
N GLY A 242 -23.59 13.10 11.37
CA GLY A 242 -24.29 14.03 10.47
C GLY A 242 -23.47 15.23 9.95
N SER A 243 -22.34 15.55 10.58
CA SER A 243 -21.46 16.67 10.23
C SER A 243 -20.11 16.18 9.71
N ALA A 244 -19.57 16.85 8.69
CA ALA A 244 -18.24 16.55 8.19
C ALA A 244 -17.14 16.82 9.23
N ARG A 245 -17.35 17.76 10.17
CA ARG A 245 -16.37 18.06 11.23
C ARG A 245 -16.24 16.90 12.22
N SER A 246 -17.36 16.34 12.66
CA SER A 246 -17.38 15.20 13.57
C SER A 246 -16.87 13.91 12.92
N PHE A 247 -16.96 13.79 11.59
CA PHE A 247 -16.31 12.69 10.85
C PHE A 247 -14.78 12.72 11.01
N PHE A 248 -14.18 13.91 11.10
CA PHE A 248 -12.74 14.10 11.24
C PHE A 248 -12.27 14.31 12.70
N ASP A 249 -13.17 14.28 13.69
CA ASP A 249 -12.82 14.51 15.10
C ASP A 249 -12.54 13.20 15.86
N SER A 250 -12.06 12.17 15.16
CA SER A 250 -11.72 10.91 15.81
C SER A 250 -10.46 11.05 16.65
N LYS A 251 -10.53 10.65 17.92
CA LYS A 251 -9.38 10.62 18.84
C LYS A 251 -8.30 9.62 18.46
N ILE A 252 -8.57 8.69 17.55
CA ILE A 252 -7.65 7.61 17.16
C ILE A 252 -6.70 8.11 16.06
N PRO A 253 -5.38 8.16 16.31
CA PRO A 253 -4.41 8.56 15.29
C PRO A 253 -4.48 7.64 14.07
N GLY A 254 -4.46 8.24 12.87
CA GLY A 254 -4.56 7.51 11.60
C GLY A 254 -5.97 7.08 11.21
N TRP A 255 -6.97 7.11 12.09
CA TRP A 255 -8.35 6.71 11.76
C TRP A 255 -8.98 7.59 10.68
N ASN A 256 -8.82 8.91 10.79
CA ASN A 256 -9.27 9.85 9.76
C ASN A 256 -8.64 9.57 8.39
N GLN A 257 -7.35 9.26 8.37
CA GLN A 257 -6.60 8.97 7.14
C GLN A 257 -7.08 7.65 6.53
N TYR A 258 -7.28 6.64 7.37
CA TYR A 258 -7.88 5.36 6.99
C TYR A 258 -9.25 5.55 6.33
N LEU A 259 -10.17 6.27 7.00
CA LEU A 259 -11.51 6.51 6.46
C LEU A 259 -11.47 7.26 5.14
N LEU A 260 -10.63 8.30 5.03
CA LEU A 260 -10.46 9.06 3.80
C LEU A 260 -9.92 8.17 2.67
N MET A 261 -8.95 7.30 2.96
CA MET A 261 -8.43 6.32 2.00
C MET A 261 -9.49 5.30 1.58
N VAL A 262 -10.30 4.77 2.50
CA VAL A 262 -11.39 3.82 2.17
C VAL A 262 -12.41 4.46 1.23
N LEU A 263 -12.87 5.68 1.55
CA LEU A 263 -13.81 6.42 0.71
C LEU A 263 -13.22 6.70 -0.67
N PHE A 264 -11.96 7.13 -0.70
CA PHE A 264 -11.26 7.40 -1.96
C PHE A 264 -11.02 6.12 -2.77
N TYR A 265 -10.69 5.00 -2.12
CA TYR A 265 -10.51 3.71 -2.75
C TYR A 265 -11.81 3.22 -3.40
N ALA A 266 -12.94 3.34 -2.71
CA ALA A 266 -14.25 3.03 -3.27
C ALA A 266 -14.56 3.91 -4.49
N LEU A 267 -14.33 5.24 -4.39
CA LEU A 267 -14.45 6.16 -5.52
C LEU A 267 -13.55 5.74 -6.70
N ALA A 268 -12.31 5.31 -6.42
CA ALA A 268 -11.36 4.90 -7.43
C ALA A 268 -11.78 3.61 -8.15
N ILE A 269 -12.43 2.67 -7.46
CA ILE A 269 -13.04 1.49 -8.08
C ILE A 269 -14.15 1.92 -9.04
N PHE A 270 -15.06 2.81 -8.62
CA PHE A 270 -16.13 3.30 -9.49
C PHE A 270 -15.60 4.06 -10.72
N VAL A 271 -14.62 4.93 -10.54
CA VAL A 271 -13.97 5.66 -11.65
C VAL A 271 -13.30 4.67 -12.61
N SER A 272 -12.61 3.66 -12.09
CA SER A 272 -11.95 2.63 -12.89
C SER A 272 -12.95 1.79 -13.69
N PHE A 273 -14.06 1.39 -13.08
CA PHE A 273 -15.14 0.69 -13.76
C PHE A 273 -15.78 1.56 -14.86
N GLY A 274 -15.99 2.85 -14.58
CA GLY A 274 -16.46 3.82 -15.58
C GLY A 274 -15.53 3.95 -16.79
N ARG A 275 -14.20 3.87 -16.58
CA ARG A 275 -13.21 3.86 -17.68
C ARG A 275 -13.38 2.63 -18.59
N VAL A 276 -13.67 1.46 -18.02
CA VAL A 276 -13.90 0.21 -18.78
C VAL A 276 -15.13 0.33 -19.66
N ILE A 277 -16.26 0.80 -19.09
CA ILE A 277 -17.49 1.01 -19.85
C ILE A 277 -17.25 1.98 -21.01
N ARG A 278 -16.50 3.07 -20.76
CA ARG A 278 -16.19 4.06 -21.79
C ARG A 278 -15.28 3.50 -22.91
N ARG A 279 -14.29 2.66 -22.59
CA ARG A 279 -13.41 2.05 -23.60
C ARG A 279 -14.16 1.08 -24.51
N GLY A 280 -15.04 0.27 -23.94
CA GLY A 280 -15.88 -0.65 -24.71
C GLY A 280 -16.84 0.03 -25.69
N ALA A 281 -17.01 1.36 -25.62
CA ALA A 281 -17.81 2.13 -26.57
C ALA A 281 -17.17 2.28 -27.95
N GLN A 282 -15.85 2.16 -28.05
CA GLN A 282 -15.09 2.41 -29.29
C GLN A 282 -14.99 1.17 -30.20
N GLU A 283 -15.36 -0.02 -29.70
CA GLU A 283 -15.32 -1.25 -30.48
C GLU A 283 -16.57 -1.38 -31.36
N ASN A 284 -16.39 -1.76 -32.64
CA ASN A 284 -17.22 -1.24 -33.71
C ASN A 284 -18.71 -1.64 -33.74
N ASP A 285 -19.21 -2.70 -33.09
CA ASP A 285 -20.66 -3.03 -33.17
C ASP A 285 -21.28 -3.78 -31.96
N GLY A 286 -20.71 -3.64 -30.76
CA GLY A 286 -21.21 -4.34 -29.57
C GLY A 286 -22.44 -3.73 -28.88
N LEU A 287 -23.16 -4.54 -28.07
CA LEU A 287 -24.19 -4.10 -27.12
C LEU A 287 -23.75 -2.91 -26.25
N ARG A 288 -22.45 -2.82 -25.97
CA ARG A 288 -21.82 -1.72 -25.22
C ARG A 288 -21.97 -0.37 -25.91
N ARG A 289 -21.88 -0.31 -27.25
CA ARG A 289 -22.09 0.92 -28.03
C ARG A 289 -23.53 1.40 -27.92
N LYS A 290 -24.51 0.47 -27.93
CA LYS A 290 -25.93 0.80 -27.70
C LYS A 290 -26.15 1.40 -26.32
N PHE A 291 -25.57 0.80 -25.28
CA PHE A 291 -25.64 1.34 -23.91
C PHE A 291 -25.01 2.73 -23.80
N VAL A 292 -23.84 2.94 -24.38
CA VAL A 292 -23.14 4.23 -24.33
C VAL A 292 -23.87 5.30 -25.14
N ASN A 293 -24.46 4.95 -26.28
CA ASN A 293 -25.32 5.86 -27.04
C ASN A 293 -26.60 6.21 -26.27
N ALA A 294 -27.24 5.24 -25.61
CA ALA A 294 -28.39 5.50 -24.74
C ALA A 294 -28.03 6.43 -23.57
N LEU A 295 -26.88 6.20 -22.94
CA LEU A 295 -26.37 7.04 -21.86
C LEU A 295 -26.01 8.44 -22.35
N LYS A 296 -25.38 8.56 -23.53
CA LYS A 296 -25.05 9.83 -24.17
C LYS A 296 -26.30 10.64 -24.52
N ASN A 297 -27.37 9.98 -24.95
CA ASN A 297 -28.64 10.63 -25.24
C ASN A 297 -29.33 11.13 -23.96
N LYS A 298 -29.27 10.36 -22.85
CA LYS A 298 -29.81 10.80 -21.55
C LYS A 298 -28.96 11.86 -20.84
N LEU A 299 -27.63 11.83 -20.97
CA LEU A 299 -26.69 12.74 -20.32
C LEU A 299 -25.97 13.69 -21.30
N SER A 300 -26.67 14.20 -22.31
CA SER A 300 -26.10 15.06 -23.34
C SER A 300 -25.39 16.31 -22.77
N LEU A 301 -25.90 16.85 -21.66
CA LEU A 301 -25.33 18.00 -20.95
C LEU A 301 -23.94 17.70 -20.36
N LEU A 302 -23.76 16.49 -19.82
CA LEU A 302 -22.49 16.05 -19.23
C LEU A 302 -21.42 15.81 -20.31
N PHE A 303 -21.84 15.38 -21.50
CA PHE A 303 -20.94 15.24 -22.66
C PHE A 303 -20.61 16.57 -23.34
N ARG A 304 -21.43 17.61 -23.18
CA ARG A 304 -21.15 18.96 -23.70
C ARG A 304 -20.05 19.65 -22.89
N ALA A 305 -19.92 19.31 -21.60
CA ALA A 305 -18.89 19.83 -20.70
C ALA A 305 -17.59 18.99 -20.70
N ARG A 306 -17.04 18.66 -21.88
CA ARG A 306 -15.79 17.86 -21.98
C ARG A 306 -14.64 18.44 -21.17
N GLY A 307 -14.47 19.77 -21.17
CA GLY A 307 -13.44 20.45 -20.40
C GLY A 307 -13.58 20.22 -18.89
N LEU A 308 -14.81 20.34 -18.37
CA LEU A 308 -15.12 20.11 -16.96
C LEU A 308 -14.77 18.68 -16.53
N PHE A 309 -15.07 17.68 -17.37
CA PHE A 309 -14.72 16.28 -17.07
C PHE A 309 -13.21 16.08 -16.89
N TYR A 310 -12.39 16.72 -17.74
CA TYR A 310 -10.94 16.65 -17.59
C TYR A 310 -10.47 17.35 -16.31
N VAL A 311 -11.03 18.50 -15.95
CA VAL A 311 -10.70 19.20 -14.70
C VAL A 311 -11.05 18.33 -13.49
N ILE A 312 -12.28 17.78 -13.43
CA ILE A 312 -12.72 16.88 -12.35
C ILE A 312 -11.81 15.64 -12.28
N PHE A 313 -11.46 15.05 -13.41
CA PHE A 313 -10.56 13.90 -13.45
C PHE A 313 -9.16 14.24 -12.94
N GLY A 314 -8.66 15.44 -13.26
CA GLY A 314 -7.39 15.94 -12.74
C GLY A 314 -7.42 16.15 -11.23
N LEU A 315 -8.49 16.76 -10.71
CA LEU A 315 -8.72 16.91 -9.29
C LEU A 315 -8.81 15.56 -8.58
N TYR A 316 -9.45 14.56 -9.19
CA TYR A 316 -9.47 13.18 -8.69
C TYR A 316 -8.05 12.61 -8.59
N LEU A 317 -7.23 12.70 -9.65
CA LEU A 317 -5.86 12.19 -9.62
C LEU A 317 -5.01 12.86 -8.52
N TRP A 318 -5.07 14.19 -8.45
CA TRP A 318 -4.37 14.96 -7.42
C TRP A 318 -4.87 14.67 -6.02
N GLY A 319 -6.18 14.51 -5.84
CA GLY A 319 -6.79 14.13 -4.56
C GLY A 319 -6.28 12.79 -4.07
N GLY A 320 -6.25 11.77 -4.94
CA GLY A 320 -5.75 10.43 -4.58
C GLY A 320 -4.27 10.43 -4.21
N VAL A 321 -3.44 11.10 -5.01
CA VAL A 321 -2.00 11.25 -4.70
C VAL A 321 -1.79 12.05 -3.42
N GLY A 322 -2.53 13.15 -3.22
CA GLY A 322 -2.42 13.99 -2.03
C GLY A 322 -2.79 13.25 -0.73
N ILE A 323 -3.89 12.50 -0.74
CA ILE A 323 -4.32 11.67 0.40
C ILE A 323 -3.27 10.60 0.73
N ALA A 324 -2.73 9.95 -0.31
CA ALA A 324 -1.70 8.93 -0.14
C ALA A 324 -0.40 9.54 0.42
N VAL A 325 0.10 10.64 -0.16
CA VAL A 325 1.31 11.34 0.32
C VAL A 325 1.16 11.77 1.77
N TRP A 326 0.01 12.37 2.13
CA TRP A 326 -0.26 12.79 3.50
C TRP A 326 -0.21 11.59 4.47
N THR A 327 -0.88 10.49 4.12
CA THR A 327 -0.88 9.26 4.93
C THR A 327 0.53 8.69 5.07
N VAL A 328 1.31 8.66 3.99
CA VAL A 328 2.68 8.13 4.00
C VAL A 328 3.58 8.95 4.90
N VAL A 329 3.60 10.28 4.72
CA VAL A 329 4.46 11.17 5.52
C VAL A 329 4.13 11.06 7.00
N THR A 330 2.86 11.12 7.37
CA THR A 330 2.44 11.05 8.78
C THR A 330 2.70 9.68 9.40
N SER A 331 2.43 8.59 8.69
CA SER A 331 2.71 7.23 9.18
C SER A 331 4.21 6.99 9.37
N VAL A 332 5.05 7.46 8.43
CA VAL A 332 6.51 7.33 8.54
C VAL A 332 7.06 8.17 9.70
N LEU A 333 6.65 9.44 9.81
CA LEU A 333 7.09 10.29 10.92
C LEU A 333 6.67 9.70 12.27
N TYR A 334 5.47 9.13 12.35
CA TYR A 334 4.98 8.46 13.55
C TYR A 334 5.81 7.23 13.92
N ILE A 335 6.09 6.33 12.96
CA ILE A 335 6.94 5.14 13.18
C ILE A 335 8.35 5.56 13.61
N VAL A 336 8.95 6.55 12.95
CA VAL A 336 10.29 7.05 13.29
C VAL A 336 10.29 7.66 14.70
N GLY A 337 9.27 8.45 15.05
CA GLY A 337 9.11 9.01 16.40
C GLY A 337 9.05 7.94 17.48
N LEU A 338 8.24 6.88 17.26
CA LEU A 338 8.18 5.74 18.18
C LEU A 338 9.51 5.02 18.32
N ARG A 339 10.22 4.77 17.20
CA ARG A 339 11.53 4.10 17.22
C ARG A 339 12.62 4.92 17.90
N LEU A 340 12.60 6.23 17.68
CA LEU A 340 13.55 7.14 18.34
C LEU A 340 13.30 7.14 19.85
N TRP A 341 12.03 7.25 20.27
CA TRP A 341 11.67 7.23 21.67
C TRP A 341 12.11 5.91 22.34
N ILE A 342 11.76 4.74 21.78
CA ILE A 342 12.11 3.45 22.39
C ILE A 342 13.64 3.28 22.50
N ALA A 343 14.40 3.71 21.49
CA ALA A 343 15.86 3.66 21.51
C ALA A 343 16.47 4.55 22.62
N THR A 344 15.85 5.70 22.92
CA THR A 344 16.30 6.61 23.99
C THR A 344 15.75 6.27 25.37
N SER A 345 14.70 5.45 25.45
CA SER A 345 13.95 5.20 26.68
C SER A 345 14.73 4.40 27.74
N GLY A 346 15.79 3.70 27.34
CA GLY A 346 16.59 2.82 28.20
C GLY A 346 16.02 1.42 28.42
N TRP A 347 14.87 1.11 27.80
CA TRP A 347 14.22 -0.21 27.93
C TRP A 347 14.77 -1.28 26.99
N VAL A 348 15.44 -0.87 25.92
CA VAL A 348 16.00 -1.80 24.93
C VAL A 348 17.47 -2.02 25.24
N GLU A 349 17.86 -3.29 25.32
CA GLU A 349 19.25 -3.68 25.52
C GLU A 349 20.12 -3.13 24.38
N SER A 350 21.34 -2.69 24.71
CA SER A 350 22.33 -2.27 23.73
C SER A 350 23.31 -3.44 23.52
N PRO A 351 23.44 -3.98 22.29
CA PRO A 351 22.89 -3.48 21.03
C PRO A 351 21.39 -3.80 20.82
N ASN A 352 20.66 -2.86 20.19
CA ASN A 352 19.25 -3.05 19.86
C ASN A 352 19.09 -4.03 18.69
N ALA A 353 18.53 -5.22 18.96
CA ALA A 353 18.25 -6.24 17.95
C ALA A 353 17.35 -5.74 16.80
N GLU A 354 16.47 -4.76 17.01
CA GLU A 354 15.65 -4.16 15.94
C GLU A 354 16.47 -3.35 14.93
N ASN A 355 17.71 -2.98 15.25
CA ASN A 355 18.63 -2.32 14.33
C ASN A 355 19.52 -3.32 13.58
N GLU A 356 19.51 -4.60 13.95
CA GLU A 356 20.23 -5.66 13.25
C GLU A 356 19.40 -6.15 12.06
N TRP A 357 20.02 -6.22 10.88
CA TRP A 357 19.37 -6.55 9.60
C TRP A 357 19.39 -8.06 9.27
N THR A 358 19.91 -8.87 10.19
CA THR A 358 20.20 -10.30 10.00
C THR A 358 19.02 -11.20 10.35
N SER A 359 17.95 -10.69 10.98
CA SER A 359 16.80 -11.52 11.33
C SER A 359 16.07 -12.03 10.08
N PHE A 360 15.55 -13.26 10.15
CA PHE A 360 14.89 -13.91 9.03
C PHE A 360 13.70 -13.08 8.52
N GLY A 361 12.90 -12.49 9.42
CA GLY A 361 11.77 -11.64 9.05
C GLY A 361 12.16 -10.36 8.31
N GLN A 362 13.38 -9.84 8.52
CA GLN A 362 13.91 -8.67 7.80
C GLN A 362 14.42 -9.01 6.40
N LEU A 363 14.99 -10.20 6.21
CA LEU A 363 15.51 -10.63 4.91
C LEU A 363 14.39 -10.84 3.88
N VAL A 364 13.22 -11.33 4.29
CA VAL A 364 12.11 -11.63 3.37
C VAL A 364 11.65 -10.39 2.58
N PRO A 365 11.30 -9.24 3.21
CA PRO A 365 10.96 -8.03 2.47
C PRO A 365 12.09 -7.50 1.58
N ILE A 366 13.35 -7.62 2.02
CA ILE A 366 14.53 -7.18 1.22
C ILE A 366 14.66 -8.03 -0.05
N LEU A 367 14.47 -9.35 0.06
CA LEU A 367 14.47 -10.25 -1.09
C LEU A 367 13.31 -9.96 -2.03
N LEU A 368 12.11 -9.66 -1.51
CA LEU A 368 10.97 -9.25 -2.34
C LEU A 368 11.25 -7.96 -3.12
N ILE A 369 11.92 -6.98 -2.50
CA ILE A 369 12.36 -5.77 -3.22
C ILE A 369 13.35 -6.15 -4.32
N SER A 370 14.30 -7.02 -4.06
CA SER A 370 15.26 -7.47 -5.06
C SER A 370 14.56 -8.13 -6.26
N LEU A 371 13.49 -8.89 -6.02
CA LEU A 371 12.64 -9.45 -7.06
C LEU A 371 11.87 -8.37 -7.86
N THR A 372 11.44 -7.26 -7.24
CA THR A 372 10.87 -6.13 -8.02
C THR A 372 11.90 -5.52 -8.94
N ILE A 373 13.10 -5.30 -8.43
CA ILE A 373 14.18 -4.66 -9.18
C ILE A 373 14.55 -5.57 -10.35
N PHE A 374 14.67 -6.87 -10.13
CA PHE A 374 14.93 -7.83 -11.20
C PHE A 374 13.82 -7.85 -12.25
N THR A 375 12.56 -7.91 -11.82
CA THR A 375 11.39 -7.87 -12.72
C THR A 375 11.35 -6.56 -13.52
N PHE A 376 11.68 -5.44 -12.90
CA PHE A 376 11.81 -4.13 -13.54
C PHE A 376 12.91 -4.12 -14.60
N LEU A 377 14.11 -4.60 -14.25
CA LEU A 377 15.23 -4.69 -15.18
C LEU A 377 14.92 -5.61 -16.37
N HIS A 378 14.21 -6.71 -16.12
CA HIS A 378 13.74 -7.62 -17.16
C HIS A 378 12.77 -6.92 -18.12
N ILE A 379 11.72 -6.26 -17.61
CA ILE A 379 10.76 -5.52 -18.43
C ILE A 379 11.45 -4.40 -19.22
N LEU A 380 12.39 -3.69 -18.59
CA LEU A 380 13.17 -2.64 -19.25
C LEU A 380 14.03 -3.23 -20.38
N SER A 381 14.71 -4.35 -20.13
CA SER A 381 15.53 -5.06 -21.12
C SER A 381 14.71 -5.51 -22.33
N GLU A 382 13.55 -6.12 -22.10
CA GLU A 382 12.62 -6.53 -23.16
C GLU A 382 12.16 -5.32 -23.98
N HIS A 383 11.81 -4.23 -23.31
CA HIS A 383 11.36 -3.02 -23.97
C HIS A 383 12.46 -2.36 -24.82
N LEU A 384 13.70 -2.34 -24.33
CA LEU A 384 14.86 -1.88 -25.07
C LEU A 384 15.16 -2.77 -26.28
N THR A 385 15.02 -4.09 -26.11
CA THR A 385 15.21 -5.08 -27.18
C THR A 385 14.18 -4.90 -28.31
N ILE A 386 12.90 -4.78 -27.97
CA ILE A 386 11.83 -4.51 -28.94
C ILE A 386 12.07 -3.18 -29.67
N ARG A 387 12.57 -2.14 -28.98
CA ARG A 387 12.92 -0.87 -29.62
C ARG A 387 14.06 -1.02 -30.62
N ARG A 388 15.10 -1.80 -30.29
CA ARG A 388 16.21 -2.08 -31.20
C ARG A 388 15.73 -2.85 -32.43
N LEU A 389 14.89 -3.88 -32.24
CA LEU A 389 14.32 -4.66 -33.35
C LEU A 389 13.45 -3.81 -34.28
N ARG A 390 12.59 -2.94 -33.73
CA ARG A 390 11.78 -2.03 -34.56
C ARG A 390 12.63 -1.04 -35.36
N LYS A 391 13.71 -0.50 -34.78
CA LYS A 391 14.64 0.36 -35.52
C LYS A 391 15.27 -0.37 -36.69
N LYS A 392 15.74 -1.62 -36.47
CA LYS A 392 16.29 -2.46 -37.55
C LYS A 392 15.25 -2.76 -38.63
N GLN A 393 14.00 -3.05 -38.25
CA GLN A 393 12.94 -3.32 -39.22
C GLN A 393 12.54 -2.07 -40.03
N THR A 394 12.47 -0.90 -39.40
CA THR A 394 12.22 0.36 -40.12
C THR A 394 13.37 0.71 -41.07
N GLN A 395 14.61 0.48 -40.64
CA GLN A 395 15.78 0.67 -41.49
C GLN A 395 15.76 -0.29 -42.67
N ALA A 396 15.54 -1.60 -42.43
CA ALA A 396 15.46 -2.59 -43.50
C ALA A 396 14.34 -2.28 -44.52
N LEU A 397 13.21 -1.74 -44.06
CA LEU A 397 12.12 -1.31 -44.96
C LEU A 397 12.49 -0.07 -45.77
N HIS A 398 13.25 0.86 -45.19
CA HIS A 398 13.80 2.02 -45.91
C HIS A 398 14.80 1.58 -46.97
N ASP A 399 15.72 0.67 -46.62
CA ASP A 399 16.73 0.12 -47.53
C ASP A 399 16.05 -0.64 -48.69
N GLN A 400 14.97 -1.38 -48.42
CA GLN A 400 14.17 -2.03 -49.46
C GLN A 400 13.45 -1.04 -50.39
N GLN A 401 12.92 0.05 -49.84
CA GLN A 401 12.29 1.11 -50.62
C GLN A 401 13.30 1.83 -51.51
N GLU A 402 14.47 2.19 -50.97
CA GLU A 402 15.55 2.80 -51.74
C GLU A 402 16.09 1.88 -52.84
N ALA A 403 16.21 0.57 -52.57
CA ALA A 403 16.59 -0.41 -53.58
C ALA A 403 15.53 -0.54 -54.70
N PHE A 404 14.24 -0.50 -54.36
CA PHE A 404 13.16 -0.51 -55.33
C PHE A 404 13.17 0.76 -56.21
N ASP A 405 13.31 1.93 -55.59
CA ASP A 405 13.37 3.22 -56.28
C ASP A 405 14.62 3.34 -57.16
N SER A 406 15.75 2.72 -56.77
CA SER A 406 16.95 2.64 -57.62
C SER A 406 16.82 1.65 -58.78
N SER A 407 15.94 0.64 -58.70
CA SER A 407 15.72 -0.36 -59.77
C SER A 407 14.77 0.15 -60.86
N GLN A 408 13.85 1.06 -60.50
CA GLN A 408 13.08 1.84 -61.47
C GLN A 408 14.02 2.90 -62.04
N GLY A 409 14.74 2.56 -63.12
CA GLY A 409 15.62 3.51 -63.81
C GLY A 409 14.92 4.86 -64.05
N PRO A 410 15.70 5.96 -64.21
CA PRO A 410 15.14 7.31 -64.31
C PRO A 410 13.99 7.31 -65.32
N PRO A 411 12.82 7.87 -64.98
CA PRO A 411 11.67 7.87 -65.88
C PRO A 411 12.15 8.40 -67.22
N ASN A 412 12.06 7.56 -68.27
CA ASN A 412 12.48 7.92 -69.62
C ASN A 412 11.88 9.29 -69.92
N LYS A 413 12.75 10.29 -70.03
CA LYS A 413 12.38 11.68 -70.26
C LYS A 413 11.43 11.68 -71.47
N PRO A 414 10.15 12.06 -71.32
CA PRO A 414 9.22 12.00 -72.43
C PRO A 414 9.80 12.83 -73.58
N ALA A 415 9.92 12.23 -74.76
CA ALA A 415 10.40 12.90 -75.95
C ALA A 415 9.55 14.17 -76.19
N PRO A 416 10.16 15.29 -76.64
CA PRO A 416 9.43 16.52 -76.91
C PRO A 416 8.31 16.23 -77.92
N SER A 417 7.07 16.36 -77.46
CA SER A 417 5.89 16.21 -78.29
C SER A 417 5.83 17.38 -79.28
N PRO A 418 5.67 17.14 -80.58
CA PRO A 418 5.49 18.21 -81.55
C PRO A 418 4.11 18.84 -81.37
N ASP A 419 4.06 20.16 -81.51
CA ASP A 419 2.86 21.00 -81.53
C ASP A 419 1.74 20.39 -82.37
N ASN A 420 0.53 20.31 -81.80
CA ASN A 420 -0.68 20.35 -82.61
C ASN A 420 -1.91 20.78 -81.76
N THR A 421 -2.28 22.05 -81.97
CA THR A 421 -3.61 22.52 -82.35
C THR A 421 -4.83 21.73 -81.84
N THR A 422 -5.57 22.37 -80.93
CA THR A 422 -7.03 22.26 -80.69
C THR A 422 -7.80 22.33 -82.03
N PRO A 423 -8.99 21.69 -82.24
CA PRO A 423 -10.07 21.67 -81.26
C PRO A 423 -11.02 20.45 -81.22
N SER A 424 -11.87 20.45 -80.17
CA SER A 424 -13.28 20.04 -80.18
C SER A 424 -13.68 18.59 -79.85
N SER A 425 -14.77 18.56 -79.07
CA SER A 425 -15.82 17.54 -78.92
C SER A 425 -15.63 16.43 -77.89
N ASP A 426 -16.44 16.56 -76.84
CA ASP A 426 -17.28 15.53 -76.24
C ASP A 426 -17.02 14.08 -76.65
N GLN A 427 -16.30 13.35 -75.80
CA GLN A 427 -16.65 11.97 -75.51
C GLN A 427 -16.04 11.55 -74.18
N LYS A 428 -16.92 11.27 -73.21
CA LYS A 428 -16.61 10.67 -71.92
C LYS A 428 -16.59 9.15 -72.11
N PRO A 429 -15.45 8.45 -72.09
CA PRO A 429 -15.45 7.01 -72.04
C PRO A 429 -15.67 6.56 -70.60
N ALA A 430 -16.59 5.61 -70.42
CA ALA A 430 -16.75 4.89 -69.18
C ALA A 430 -15.50 4.03 -68.93
N ILE A 431 -14.69 4.42 -67.95
CA ILE A 431 -13.59 3.61 -67.44
C ILE A 431 -14.20 2.55 -66.52
N THR A 432 -14.37 1.34 -67.05
CA THR A 432 -14.63 0.14 -66.25
C THR A 432 -13.33 -0.28 -65.60
N TYR A 433 -13.20 -0.06 -64.29
CA TYR A 433 -12.14 -0.67 -63.49
C TYR A 433 -12.50 -2.13 -63.21
N THR A 434 -11.98 -3.05 -64.03
CA THR A 434 -11.86 -4.46 -63.62
C THR A 434 -10.77 -4.54 -62.57
N THR A 435 -11.18 -4.57 -61.30
CA THR A 435 -10.28 -4.88 -60.18
C THR A 435 -10.11 -6.38 -60.12
N ASP A 436 -9.29 -6.93 -61.01
CA ASP A 436 -8.86 -8.33 -60.96
C ASP A 436 -7.59 -8.41 -60.09
N LEU A 437 -7.80 -8.34 -58.77
CA LEU A 437 -6.76 -8.65 -57.79
C LEU A 437 -6.68 -10.17 -57.64
N GLY A 438 -5.96 -10.81 -58.57
CA GLY A 438 -5.47 -12.16 -58.37
C GLY A 438 -4.56 -12.21 -57.13
N PRO A 439 -4.66 -13.25 -56.28
CA PRO A 439 -3.81 -13.39 -55.10
C PRO A 439 -2.39 -13.72 -55.54
N SER A 440 -1.57 -12.70 -55.76
CA SER A 440 -0.12 -12.85 -55.89
C SER A 440 0.44 -13.04 -54.48
N SER A 441 0.52 -14.30 -54.07
CA SER A 441 1.25 -14.73 -52.87
C SER A 441 2.74 -14.46 -53.07
N ILE A 442 3.21 -13.29 -52.63
CA ILE A 442 4.62 -13.06 -52.39
C ILE A 442 4.97 -13.84 -51.11
N SER A 443 5.45 -15.06 -51.29
CA SER A 443 6.04 -15.85 -50.21
C SER A 443 7.38 -15.23 -49.82
N ILE A 444 7.42 -14.48 -48.72
CA ILE A 444 8.66 -14.05 -48.06
C ILE A 444 9.19 -15.25 -47.26
N PRO A 445 10.33 -15.86 -47.62
CA PRO A 445 10.91 -16.95 -46.83
C PRO A 445 11.49 -16.35 -45.55
N GLY A 446 10.90 -16.68 -44.40
CA GLY A 446 11.50 -16.38 -43.08
C GLY A 446 10.60 -15.68 -42.05
N LEU A 447 9.38 -15.26 -42.40
CA LEU A 447 8.47 -14.57 -41.48
C LEU A 447 7.38 -15.48 -40.87
N GLU A 448 7.54 -16.80 -40.93
CA GLU A 448 6.58 -17.75 -40.33
C GLU A 448 7.02 -18.24 -38.94
N LYS A 449 8.30 -18.06 -38.56
CA LYS A 449 8.82 -18.51 -37.25
C LYS A 449 8.60 -17.55 -36.07
N ALA A 450 8.10 -16.34 -36.29
CA ALA A 450 7.90 -15.36 -35.21
C ALA A 450 6.44 -15.21 -34.75
N SER A 451 5.47 -15.81 -35.45
CA SER A 451 4.03 -15.69 -35.13
C SER A 451 3.38 -16.99 -34.63
N ALA A 452 4.14 -18.09 -34.54
CA ALA A 452 3.66 -19.40 -34.11
C ALA A 452 4.02 -19.78 -32.67
N MET A 453 4.31 -18.82 -31.79
CA MET A 453 4.35 -19.06 -30.34
C MET A 453 3.01 -18.68 -29.71
N ARG A 454 1.92 -19.25 -30.24
CA ARG A 454 0.71 -19.50 -29.47
C ARG A 454 0.94 -20.83 -28.76
N VAL A 455 1.03 -20.79 -27.44
CA VAL A 455 0.97 -21.98 -26.60
C VAL A 455 -0.41 -22.59 -26.79
N ASN A 456 -0.53 -23.54 -27.71
CA ASN A 456 -1.60 -24.52 -27.68
C ASN A 456 -1.31 -25.46 -26.52
N VAL A 457 -1.99 -25.25 -25.40
CA VAL A 457 -2.16 -26.29 -24.38
C VAL A 457 -3.00 -27.38 -25.05
N THR A 458 -2.30 -28.36 -25.62
CA THR A 458 -2.92 -29.56 -26.16
C THR A 458 -2.93 -30.55 -25.01
N GLU A 459 -4.14 -30.83 -24.52
CA GLU A 459 -4.44 -31.89 -23.57
C GLU A 459 -3.85 -33.20 -24.10
N ARG A 460 -2.81 -33.70 -23.42
CA ARG A 460 -2.09 -34.91 -23.81
C ARG A 460 -2.75 -36.09 -23.11
N GLU A 461 -3.31 -36.97 -23.93
CA GLU A 461 -3.75 -38.32 -23.54
C GLU A 461 -2.71 -39.02 -22.66
N VAL A 462 -3.23 -39.57 -21.56
CA VAL A 462 -2.54 -40.44 -20.61
C VAL A 462 -2.32 -41.81 -21.28
N PRO A 463 -1.08 -42.32 -21.39
CA PRO A 463 -0.86 -43.73 -21.66
C PRO A 463 -0.95 -44.51 -20.35
N ASN A 464 -1.88 -45.47 -20.32
CA ASN A 464 -1.97 -46.54 -19.32
C ASN A 464 -0.74 -47.47 -19.38
N SER A 465 -0.08 -47.71 -18.25
CA SER A 465 0.57 -48.98 -17.83
C SER A 465 1.49 -48.78 -16.61
N PRO A 466 1.84 -49.84 -15.86
CA PRO A 466 1.01 -50.60 -14.95
C PRO A 466 1.49 -50.43 -13.50
N ALA A 467 0.67 -50.91 -12.55
CA ALA A 467 0.96 -50.92 -11.13
C ALA A 467 2.24 -51.72 -10.81
N GLU A 468 3.20 -51.07 -10.15
CA GLU A 468 4.25 -51.71 -9.38
C GLU A 468 4.09 -51.25 -7.93
N THR A 469 3.82 -52.22 -7.07
CA THR A 469 3.46 -52.02 -5.66
C THR A 469 4.68 -52.42 -4.86
N ASP A 470 5.46 -51.46 -4.38
CA ASP A 470 6.50 -51.72 -3.40
C ASP A 470 6.32 -50.84 -2.17
N GLY A 471 6.18 -51.54 -1.04
CA GLY A 471 5.86 -50.99 0.26
C GLY A 471 7.03 -50.24 0.88
N ILE A 472 6.72 -49.09 1.45
CA ILE A 472 7.60 -48.41 2.42
C ILE A 472 6.88 -48.42 3.76
N THR A 473 7.44 -49.25 4.64
CA THR A 473 7.18 -49.35 6.08
C THR A 473 7.50 -48.01 6.76
N ILE A 474 6.50 -47.35 7.32
CA ILE A 474 6.69 -46.22 8.23
C ILE A 474 6.69 -46.76 9.66
N ALA A 475 7.82 -46.58 10.35
CA ALA A 475 8.01 -46.89 11.76
C ALA A 475 7.12 -45.99 12.65
N PRO A 476 6.47 -46.53 13.70
CA PRO A 476 5.72 -45.72 14.64
C PRO A 476 6.64 -45.05 15.67
N ALA A 477 6.32 -43.79 15.99
CA ALA A 477 6.95 -43.00 17.01
C ALA A 477 6.72 -43.59 18.42
N GLU A 478 7.81 -43.75 19.16
CA GLU A 478 7.88 -44.14 20.56
C GLU A 478 7.14 -43.13 21.46
N HIS A 479 6.01 -43.53 22.02
CA HIS A 479 5.36 -42.85 23.13
C HIS A 479 5.79 -43.54 24.44
N ASN A 480 6.68 -42.89 25.19
CA ASN A 480 7.04 -43.30 26.55
C ASN A 480 5.89 -43.01 27.52
N HIS A 481 5.11 -44.04 27.84
CA HIS A 481 4.18 -44.10 28.95
C HIS A 481 4.91 -44.49 30.23
N THR A 482 5.07 -43.55 31.16
CA THR A 482 5.42 -43.84 32.55
C THR A 482 4.15 -44.08 33.37
N HIS A 483 3.98 -45.31 33.82
CA HIS A 483 2.97 -45.71 34.80
C HIS A 483 3.29 -45.06 36.17
N GLY A 484 2.42 -44.15 36.61
CA GLY A 484 2.36 -43.63 37.98
C GLY A 484 1.08 -44.10 38.66
N THR A 485 1.25 -44.80 39.77
CA THR A 485 0.23 -45.51 40.55
C THR A 485 -0.83 -44.63 41.22
N ASN A 486 -2.04 -45.19 41.25
CA ASN A 486 -3.22 -44.84 42.05
C ASN A 486 -2.95 -44.09 43.37
N ASN A 487 -3.68 -43.00 43.58
CA ASN A 487 -4.37 -42.68 44.84
C ASN A 487 -5.39 -41.55 44.61
N SER A 488 -6.69 -41.89 44.63
CA SER A 488 -7.79 -40.93 44.73
C SER A 488 -7.86 -40.35 46.15
N PRO A 489 -8.25 -39.08 46.27
CA PRO A 489 -9.35 -38.78 47.18
C PRO A 489 -10.43 -37.91 46.53
N ALA A 490 -11.65 -38.13 47.01
CA ALA A 490 -12.89 -37.50 46.61
C ALA A 490 -12.83 -35.97 46.59
N SER A 491 -13.44 -35.38 45.56
CA SER A 491 -13.72 -33.93 45.50
C SER A 491 -15.23 -33.69 45.65
N PRO A 492 -15.65 -32.76 46.53
CA PRO A 492 -17.05 -32.48 46.83
C PRO A 492 -17.73 -31.57 45.80
N ARG A 493 -19.06 -31.72 45.69
CA ARG A 493 -19.98 -30.91 44.87
C ARG A 493 -19.82 -29.39 45.10
N PRO A 494 -19.98 -28.56 44.05
CA PRO A 494 -20.14 -27.12 44.21
C PRO A 494 -21.58 -26.76 44.64
N PRO A 495 -21.78 -25.70 45.45
CA PRO A 495 -23.10 -25.24 45.85
C PRO A 495 -23.77 -24.40 44.76
N THR A 496 -25.07 -24.60 44.66
CA THR A 496 -26.03 -23.88 43.82
C THR A 496 -26.18 -22.44 44.31
N TYR A 497 -25.87 -21.45 43.46
CA TYR A 497 -26.19 -20.04 43.71
C TYR A 497 -27.62 -19.76 43.25
N THR A 498 -28.48 -19.40 44.21
CA THR A 498 -29.81 -18.82 43.99
C THR A 498 -29.69 -17.33 43.66
N SER A 499 -30.11 -16.93 42.46
CA SER A 499 -30.30 -15.54 42.07
C SER A 499 -31.64 -15.01 42.57
N ASN A 500 -31.61 -14.13 43.58
CA ASN A 500 -32.78 -13.36 43.98
C ASN A 500 -32.98 -12.18 43.03
N THR A 501 -34.09 -12.21 42.30
CA THR A 501 -34.61 -11.10 41.49
C THR A 501 -35.38 -10.16 42.42
N SER A 502 -34.82 -8.98 42.71
CA SER A 502 -35.53 -7.91 43.41
C SER A 502 -36.28 -7.04 42.41
N THR A 503 -37.60 -7.22 42.43
CA THR A 503 -38.65 -6.44 41.78
C THR A 503 -38.68 -5.01 42.33
N SER A 504 -38.49 -3.99 41.49
CA SER A 504 -38.78 -2.59 41.86
C SER A 504 -40.18 -2.22 41.38
N ASN A 505 -41.00 -1.83 42.34
CA ASN A 505 -42.41 -1.49 42.20
C ASN A 505 -42.62 -0.18 41.43
N SER A 506 -43.51 -0.25 40.45
CA SER A 506 -44.25 0.88 39.89
C SER A 506 -45.40 1.26 40.82
N SER A 507 -45.45 2.50 41.29
CA SER A 507 -46.67 3.08 41.89
C SER A 507 -47.09 4.32 41.11
N SER A 508 -48.26 4.20 40.48
CA SER A 508 -49.01 5.26 39.82
C SER A 508 -49.60 6.26 40.82
N SER A 509 -49.68 7.53 40.43
CA SER A 509 -50.70 8.45 40.95
C SER A 509 -51.19 9.37 39.82
N LYS A 510 -52.52 9.43 39.73
CA LYS A 510 -53.37 10.09 38.73
C LYS A 510 -53.61 11.57 39.12
N SER A 511 -53.41 12.50 38.17
CA SER A 511 -54.46 13.32 37.51
C SER A 511 -54.83 14.63 38.25
N PRO A 512 -55.67 15.54 37.70
CA PRO A 512 -55.36 16.52 36.64
C PRO A 512 -55.74 17.98 37.01
N ALA A 513 -55.24 18.99 36.29
CA ALA A 513 -55.91 20.30 36.20
C ALA A 513 -55.51 21.09 34.94
N ARG A 514 -56.48 21.87 34.47
CA ARG A 514 -56.62 22.58 33.20
C ARG A 514 -56.65 24.09 33.49
N MET A 515 -55.98 24.93 32.68
CA MET A 515 -56.29 26.34 32.34
C MET A 515 -55.11 26.88 31.50
N GLU A 516 -55.25 27.21 30.21
CA GLU A 516 -55.88 28.39 29.60
C GLU A 516 -55.05 29.70 29.66
N VAL A 517 -54.46 30.04 28.50
CA VAL A 517 -54.28 31.36 27.85
C VAL A 517 -53.73 32.56 28.66
N LYS A 518 -52.57 33.11 28.24
CA LYS A 518 -52.46 34.51 27.74
C LYS A 518 -51.10 34.87 27.14
N ARG A 519 -51.18 35.80 26.20
CA ARG A 519 -50.16 36.43 25.34
C ARG A 519 -49.72 37.78 25.93
N ALA A 520 -48.59 38.30 25.40
CA ALA A 520 -47.97 39.62 25.63
C ALA A 520 -47.06 39.69 26.86
N GLY A 521 -45.89 40.32 26.84
CA GLY A 521 -45.18 41.09 25.83
C GLY A 521 -43.96 41.77 26.46
N THR A 522 -43.05 42.23 25.60
CA THR A 522 -42.10 43.37 25.80
C THR A 522 -40.94 43.29 26.81
N SER A 523 -39.74 43.25 26.21
CA SER A 523 -38.69 44.30 26.24
C SER A 523 -37.84 44.50 27.49
N SER A 524 -36.53 44.23 27.36
CA SER A 524 -35.41 45.17 27.60
C SER A 524 -34.05 44.45 27.34
N THR A 525 -33.31 44.80 26.28
CA THR A 525 -32.06 45.62 26.29
C THR A 525 -31.00 45.22 27.32
N LEU A 526 -29.80 44.80 26.89
CA LEU A 526 -28.63 45.69 26.71
C LEU A 526 -27.30 44.92 26.39
N ALA A 527 -26.51 45.52 25.49
CA ALA A 527 -25.04 45.50 25.35
C ALA A 527 -24.27 44.29 24.75
N THR A 528 -23.97 44.43 23.45
CA THR A 528 -22.69 44.13 22.76
C THR A 528 -21.58 45.11 23.20
N PRO A 529 -20.26 44.77 23.07
CA PRO A 529 -19.48 44.99 21.82
C PRO A 529 -18.58 43.78 21.43
N THR A 530 -18.47 43.37 20.16
CA THR A 530 -17.42 43.72 19.14
C THR A 530 -15.98 43.56 19.68
N ASP A 531 -15.09 42.73 19.12
CA ASP A 531 -14.50 42.85 17.79
C ASP A 531 -13.90 41.54 17.24
N PHE A 532 -14.03 41.35 15.92
CA PHE A 532 -13.22 40.48 15.07
C PHE A 532 -11.96 41.24 14.62
N PRO A 533 -10.91 40.52 14.16
CA PRO A 533 -10.55 40.79 12.79
C PRO A 533 -10.30 39.52 11.95
N THR A 534 -10.83 39.59 10.74
CA THR A 534 -10.47 38.78 9.58
C THR A 534 -9.30 39.46 8.88
N ALA A 535 -8.21 38.74 8.60
CA ALA A 535 -7.33 39.08 7.48
C ALA A 535 -6.61 37.84 6.97
N ALA A 536 -6.52 37.77 5.65
CA ALA A 536 -6.06 36.66 4.86
C ALA A 536 -4.63 36.85 4.35
N THR A 537 -4.08 35.75 3.83
CA THR A 537 -3.12 35.66 2.71
C THR A 537 -1.62 35.87 2.97
N THR A 538 -0.88 34.86 2.49
CA THR A 538 0.49 34.88 1.92
C THR A 538 1.68 35.14 2.84
N VAL A 539 2.50 34.11 3.07
CA VAL A 539 3.97 34.27 3.18
C VAL A 539 4.67 33.12 2.45
N VAL A 540 5.26 33.47 1.32
CA VAL A 540 6.44 32.84 0.72
C VAL A 540 7.63 33.24 1.60
N GLY A 541 8.45 32.29 2.05
CA GLY A 541 9.66 32.55 2.83
C GLY A 541 10.90 32.20 2.01
N ASP A 542 11.50 33.21 1.40
CA ASP A 542 12.83 33.18 0.79
C ASP A 542 13.91 33.03 1.87
N PHE A 543 14.91 32.20 1.56
CA PHE A 543 16.16 32.05 2.29
C PHE A 543 17.17 33.09 1.76
N ALA A 544 17.55 34.07 2.57
CA ALA A 544 18.74 34.88 2.32
C ALA A 544 19.38 35.40 3.62
N SER A 545 20.60 34.93 3.88
CA SER A 545 21.80 35.62 4.39
C SER A 545 21.63 36.90 5.20
N GLY A 546 22.22 36.93 6.41
CA GLY A 546 22.52 38.19 7.11
C GLY A 546 23.19 37.99 8.47
N SER A 547 24.51 38.20 8.51
CA SER A 547 25.34 38.20 9.70
C SER A 547 25.15 39.43 10.59
N THR A 548 25.27 39.26 11.90
CA THR A 548 25.93 40.12 12.93
C THR A 548 25.39 39.57 14.27
N GLY A 549 26.16 39.10 15.24
CA GLY A 549 27.37 39.64 15.84
C GLY A 549 27.01 40.15 17.23
N GLN A 550 27.19 39.34 18.29
CA GLN A 550 27.53 39.79 19.66
C GLN A 550 27.67 38.60 20.63
N THR A 551 28.87 38.47 21.19
CA THR A 551 29.27 37.75 22.41
C THR A 551 28.53 38.32 23.63
N PRO A 552 28.30 37.56 24.72
CA PRO A 552 29.37 37.39 25.72
C PRO A 552 29.40 36.07 26.54
N LEU A 553 30.63 35.74 26.95
CA LEU A 553 31.08 35.18 28.24
C LEU A 553 30.89 33.69 28.61
N LEU A 554 32.06 33.11 28.92
CA LEU A 554 32.44 31.84 29.55
C LEU A 554 31.80 31.63 30.94
N PRO A 555 31.72 30.38 31.46
CA PRO A 555 32.88 29.87 32.23
C PRO A 555 33.21 28.37 32.11
N THR A 556 34.53 28.12 32.16
CA THR A 556 35.24 27.08 32.93
C THR A 556 35.22 25.61 32.47
N GLN A 557 36.38 25.21 31.93
CA GLN A 557 36.85 23.84 31.73
C GLN A 557 37.25 23.16 33.05
N THR A 558 37.08 21.84 33.11
CA THR A 558 37.89 20.93 33.95
C THR A 558 38.38 19.73 33.11
N PRO A 559 39.50 19.10 33.51
CA PRO A 559 40.50 18.60 32.56
C PRO A 559 40.43 17.10 32.26
N ILE A 560 40.98 16.75 31.10
CA ILE A 560 41.29 15.41 30.61
C ILE A 560 42.59 14.92 31.29
N PRO A 561 42.69 13.66 31.74
CA PRO A 561 43.97 13.03 32.01
C PRO A 561 44.49 12.27 30.77
N THR A 562 45.67 12.68 30.32
CA THR A 562 46.58 11.98 29.39
C THR A 562 47.55 11.07 30.15
N GLY A 563 47.96 9.97 29.53
CA GLY A 563 49.10 9.13 29.93
C GLY A 563 48.84 7.65 29.60
N GLU A 564 49.13 7.12 28.41
CA GLU A 564 50.44 6.77 27.79
C GLU A 564 50.92 5.35 28.17
N TRP A 565 51.68 4.73 27.25
CA TRP A 565 52.48 3.46 27.33
C TRP A 565 51.93 2.19 26.64
N LEU A 566 52.27 2.06 25.35
CA LEU A 566 52.67 0.79 24.68
C LEU A 566 54.09 0.41 25.15
N PRO A 567 54.51 -0.88 25.24
CA PRO A 567 54.88 -1.72 24.07
C PRO A 567 54.80 -3.27 24.35
N PRO A 568 55.51 -4.19 23.65
CA PRO A 568 55.66 -4.42 22.21
C PRO A 568 55.16 -5.83 21.76
N VAL A 569 55.13 -5.99 20.44
CA VAL A 569 54.93 -7.24 19.69
C VAL A 569 56.05 -8.26 19.99
N VAL A 570 55.67 -9.48 20.33
CA VAL A 570 56.54 -10.67 20.27
C VAL A 570 55.92 -11.65 19.28
N ALA A 571 56.67 -11.96 18.24
CA ALA A 571 56.40 -13.04 17.31
C ALA A 571 56.72 -14.37 17.98
N ASP A 572 55.80 -15.34 17.90
CA ASP A 572 56.13 -16.73 18.18
C ASP A 572 55.64 -17.62 17.04
N THR A 573 56.63 -18.14 16.31
CA THR A 573 56.53 -19.23 15.35
C THR A 573 56.73 -20.55 16.10
N THR A 574 55.78 -21.49 16.03
CA THR A 574 55.98 -22.95 15.83
C THR A 574 54.73 -23.78 16.17
N GLY A 575 54.54 -24.89 15.43
CA GLY A 575 53.78 -26.07 15.88
C GLY A 575 52.36 -26.21 15.30
N GLN A 576 52.16 -26.80 14.11
CA GLN A 576 51.93 -28.23 13.82
C GLN A 576 50.59 -28.85 14.25
N SER A 577 50.04 -29.63 13.31
CA SER A 577 48.95 -30.63 13.37
C SER A 577 47.52 -30.06 13.44
N GLY A 578 46.54 -30.50 12.65
CA GLY A 578 46.44 -31.53 11.64
C GLY A 578 44.95 -31.78 11.38
N PHE A 579 44.45 -31.47 10.18
CA PHE A 579 43.08 -31.77 9.76
C PHE A 579 43.12 -32.83 8.66
N PRO A 580 42.40 -33.95 8.79
CA PRO A 580 42.09 -34.79 7.65
C PRO A 580 40.67 -34.51 7.16
N PHE A 581 40.57 -34.10 5.89
CA PHE A 581 39.43 -34.43 5.05
C PHE A 581 39.69 -35.80 4.40
N PRO A 582 38.64 -36.60 4.13
CA PRO A 582 38.71 -37.55 3.04
C PRO A 582 37.67 -37.23 1.95
N ILE A 583 38.13 -37.21 0.71
CA ILE A 583 37.34 -37.43 -0.51
C ILE A 583 38.01 -38.57 -1.29
N SER A 584 37.17 -39.39 -1.95
CA SER A 584 37.44 -40.42 -2.98
C SER A 584 37.91 -41.79 -2.46
N GLY A 585 37.37 -42.94 -2.90
CA GLY A 585 36.57 -43.25 -4.08
C GLY A 585 36.05 -44.71 -4.08
N PRO A 586 35.81 -45.33 -5.25
CA PRO A 586 34.78 -46.35 -5.49
C PRO A 586 35.27 -47.81 -5.39
N GLY A 587 34.34 -48.77 -5.31
CA GLY A 587 34.65 -50.19 -5.52
C GLY A 587 33.52 -51.16 -5.18
N HIS A 588 33.04 -51.86 -6.21
CA HIS A 588 32.22 -53.08 -6.16
C HIS A 588 32.80 -54.17 -5.24
N VAL A 589 31.95 -54.92 -4.53
CA VAL A 589 31.51 -56.33 -4.80
C VAL A 589 30.21 -56.54 -4.03
#